data_AF-A0A7C1CUI7-F1
#
_entry.id   AF-A0A7C1CUI7-F1
#
_cell.length_a   1.000
_cell.length_b   1.000
_cell.length_c   1.000
_cell.angle_alpha   90.00
_cell.angle_beta   90.00
_cell.angle_gamma   90.00
#
_symmetry.space_group_name_H-M   'P 1'
#
loop_
_entity.id
_entity.type
_entity.pdbx_description
1 polymer ?
#
loop_
_entity_poly.entity_id
_entity_poly.type
_entity_poly.pdbx_seq_one_letter_code
_entity_poly.pdbx_strand_id
1 'polypeptide(L)'
;MTLLEVEYTLVAGTNGRLSLDIYFDSEKAISDVAYQGTTKDDEFNVVANDDEHSVRFRVLHQALTLSGAYMIITKAQYGGFDLLAQSLEYWEIDTTGTIDYVDEGLKITPTSPYSTFSVTGVLPEQEPKQLPISFDWEVSSEEGWDFFEGVIDGMVFLRASGIQSGSFYDTVTHDEPHTLRFAYTKDSSAASNEDCGRVGNIIVGGENWLANGLEGWTLGGDVLPVLLPDGRVELRCSDDQSSWMERTYAPPPDQIITNIRIRHLHDGQTISQFAVEALDTFFVDAVMEGFDLVTGSWIPVEPTIVEARLERYDESGLFEQISDSQVFVHPDGFFRLLQKCDAPPGTYYLKTTATVGEITQIERLKIKAKVNI
;
A
#
# COMPACT_ATOMS: atom_id res chain seq x y z
N MET A 1 -6.30 17.49 2.02
CA MET A 1 -7.64 17.13 2.53
C MET A 1 -8.03 15.80 1.94
N THR A 2 -8.29 14.81 2.79
CA THR A 2 -8.48 13.41 2.41
C THR A 2 -9.76 12.88 3.05
N LEU A 3 -10.53 12.05 2.33
CA LEU A 3 -11.79 11.51 2.80
C LEU A 3 -11.54 10.28 3.69
N LEU A 4 -12.12 10.26 4.89
CA LEU A 4 -12.31 9.06 5.68
C LEU A 4 -13.71 8.52 5.44
N GLU A 5 -13.81 7.26 5.02
CA GLU A 5 -15.05 6.49 4.86
C GLU A 5 -15.06 5.30 5.81
N VAL A 6 -16.13 5.15 6.59
CA VAL A 6 -16.30 4.01 7.49
C VAL A 6 -17.68 3.41 7.33
N GLU A 7 -17.75 2.12 7.03
CA GLU A 7 -18.99 1.34 7.01
C GLU A 7 -19.00 0.39 8.22
N TYR A 8 -20.18 0.25 8.83
CA TYR A 8 -20.31 -0.60 10.02
C TYR A 8 -21.70 -1.22 10.16
N THR A 9 -21.71 -2.36 10.86
CA THR A 9 -22.90 -3.11 11.23
C THR A 9 -22.98 -3.22 12.75
N LEU A 10 -24.13 -2.86 13.33
CA LEU A 10 -24.49 -3.05 14.73
C LEU A 10 -25.53 -4.16 14.85
N VAL A 11 -25.24 -5.18 15.66
CA VAL A 11 -26.20 -6.24 15.98
C VAL A 11 -26.53 -6.17 17.46
N ALA A 12 -27.81 -5.93 17.77
CA ALA A 12 -28.30 -5.97 19.14
C ALA A 12 -28.72 -7.40 19.52
N GLY A 13 -28.30 -7.86 20.70
CA GLY A 13 -28.79 -9.12 21.27
C GLY A 13 -30.29 -9.09 21.55
N THR A 14 -30.90 -10.27 21.73
CA THR A 14 -32.37 -10.46 21.83
C THR A 14 -33.03 -9.70 22.98
N ASN A 15 -32.28 -9.32 24.02
CA ASN A 15 -32.75 -8.56 25.18
C ASN A 15 -31.75 -7.45 25.58
N GLY A 16 -31.22 -6.75 24.57
CA GLY A 16 -30.18 -5.75 24.78
C GLY A 16 -30.32 -4.53 23.90
N ARG A 17 -29.53 -3.52 24.23
CA ARG A 17 -29.28 -2.33 23.42
C ARG A 17 -27.78 -2.26 23.16
N LEU A 18 -27.41 -1.95 21.92
CA LEU A 18 -26.04 -1.62 21.54
C LEU A 18 -26.02 -0.19 20.99
N SER A 19 -25.14 0.66 21.48
CA SER A 19 -24.97 2.04 20.99
C SER A 19 -23.53 2.25 20.53
N LEU A 20 -23.34 2.89 19.38
CA LEU A 20 -22.06 3.32 18.86
C LEU A 20 -22.01 4.85 18.89
N ASP A 21 -20.93 5.39 19.43
CA ASP A 21 -20.52 6.77 19.21
C ASP A 21 -19.23 6.75 18.39
N ILE A 22 -19.17 7.52 17.30
CA ILE A 22 -17.91 7.75 16.59
C ILE A 22 -17.42 9.15 16.96
N TYR A 23 -16.15 9.24 17.32
CA TYR A 23 -15.46 10.49 17.58
C TYR A 23 -14.40 10.73 16.49
N PHE A 24 -14.28 11.96 16.04
CA PHE A 24 -13.21 12.45 15.19
C PHE A 24 -12.51 13.58 15.95
N ASP A 25 -11.21 13.46 16.20
CA ASP A 25 -10.41 14.39 17.02
C ASP A 25 -11.02 14.71 18.39
N SER A 26 -11.48 13.68 19.09
CA SER A 26 -12.20 13.78 20.37
C SER A 26 -13.58 14.44 20.31
N GLU A 27 -14.00 14.99 19.17
CA GLU A 27 -15.35 15.50 18.98
C GLU A 27 -16.29 14.36 18.56
N LYS A 28 -17.45 14.27 19.21
CA LYS A 28 -18.45 13.27 18.83
C LYS A 28 -19.05 13.65 17.49
N ALA A 29 -18.79 12.84 16.47
CA ALA A 29 -19.26 13.06 15.11
C ALA A 29 -20.66 12.45 14.91
N ILE A 30 -20.87 11.20 15.32
CA ILE A 30 -22.18 10.52 15.20
C ILE A 30 -22.51 9.67 16.44
N SER A 31 -23.79 9.31 16.55
CA SER A 31 -24.30 8.41 17.59
C SER A 31 -25.43 7.56 17.02
N ASP A 32 -25.24 6.24 17.09
CA ASP A 32 -26.13 5.24 16.52
C ASP A 32 -26.49 4.16 17.52
N VAL A 33 -27.68 3.56 17.33
CA VAL A 33 -28.23 2.61 18.30
C VAL A 33 -29.02 1.50 17.61
N ALA A 34 -28.78 0.26 18.02
CA ALA A 34 -29.58 -0.92 17.71
C ALA A 34 -30.25 -1.47 18.98
N TYR A 35 -31.43 -2.10 18.83
CA TYR A 35 -32.26 -2.58 19.95
C TYR A 35 -32.84 -3.97 19.69
N GLN A 36 -32.80 -4.86 20.68
CA GLN A 36 -33.63 -6.08 20.75
C GLN A 36 -33.64 -6.96 19.48
N GLY A 37 -32.50 -7.58 19.15
CA GLY A 37 -32.42 -8.51 18.02
C GLY A 37 -32.39 -7.84 16.65
N THR A 38 -32.32 -6.51 16.57
CA THR A 38 -32.18 -5.79 15.31
C THR A 38 -30.72 -5.70 14.87
N THR A 39 -30.52 -5.73 13.56
CA THR A 39 -29.30 -5.28 12.90
C THR A 39 -29.50 -3.86 12.38
N LYS A 40 -28.46 -3.03 12.46
CA LYS A 40 -28.39 -1.72 11.84
C LYS A 40 -27.07 -1.58 11.08
N ASP A 41 -27.16 -1.29 9.79
CA ASP A 41 -26.02 -0.95 8.93
C ASP A 41 -26.03 0.55 8.67
N ASP A 42 -24.87 1.20 8.69
CA ASP A 42 -24.74 2.63 8.40
C ASP A 42 -23.31 3.00 7.96
N GLU A 43 -23.14 4.24 7.54
CA GLU A 43 -21.85 4.81 7.11
C GLU A 43 -21.49 6.12 7.84
N PHE A 44 -20.20 6.38 7.98
CA PHE A 44 -19.63 7.61 8.50
C PHE A 44 -18.58 8.15 7.54
N ASN A 45 -18.74 9.40 7.12
CA ASN A 45 -17.84 10.06 6.18
C ASN A 45 -17.39 11.42 6.72
N VAL A 46 -16.09 11.69 6.70
CA VAL A 46 -15.53 13.00 7.10
C VAL A 46 -14.33 13.35 6.22
N VAL A 47 -14.20 14.63 5.86
CA VAL A 47 -13.03 15.14 5.14
C VAL A 47 -12.04 15.67 6.17
N ALA A 48 -10.91 14.99 6.27
CA ALA A 48 -9.79 15.35 7.13
C ALA A 48 -8.93 16.44 6.46
N ASN A 49 -8.30 17.30 7.25
CA ASN A 49 -7.32 18.25 6.72
C ASN A 49 -5.97 17.54 6.55
N ASP A 50 -4.88 18.30 6.43
CA ASP A 50 -3.54 17.71 6.26
C ASP A 50 -2.84 17.52 7.62
N ASP A 51 -3.56 17.56 8.75
CA ASP A 51 -3.02 17.26 10.07
C ASP A 51 -3.24 15.77 10.41
N GLU A 52 -2.50 15.26 11.41
CA GLU A 52 -2.81 13.94 11.99
C GLU A 52 -4.16 13.99 12.72
N HIS A 53 -4.97 12.94 12.54
CA HIS A 53 -6.31 12.86 13.13
C HIS A 53 -6.52 11.56 13.88
N SER A 54 -7.49 11.55 14.79
CA SER A 54 -7.91 10.32 15.48
C SER A 54 -9.37 10.00 15.20
N VAL A 55 -9.65 8.74 14.88
CA VAL A 55 -11.01 8.20 14.80
C VAL A 55 -11.22 7.19 15.91
N ARG A 56 -12.24 7.39 16.76
CA ARG A 56 -12.57 6.48 17.85
C ARG A 56 -13.99 5.95 17.72
N PHE A 57 -14.12 4.64 17.73
CA PHE A 57 -15.38 3.92 17.83
C PHE A 57 -15.61 3.55 19.28
N ARG A 58 -16.59 4.17 19.94
CA ARG A 58 -16.98 3.82 21.31
C ARG A 58 -18.31 3.10 21.28
N VAL A 59 -18.33 1.86 21.75
CA VAL A 59 -19.55 1.08 21.82
C VAL A 59 -19.97 0.90 23.27
N LEU A 60 -21.28 1.03 23.50
CA LEU A 60 -21.92 0.86 24.79
C LEU A 60 -22.93 -0.28 24.68
N HIS A 61 -22.73 -1.33 25.48
CA HIS A 61 -23.62 -2.47 25.56
C HIS A 61 -24.47 -2.39 26.83
N GLN A 62 -25.80 -2.42 26.69
CA GLN A 62 -26.74 -2.38 27.81
C GLN A 62 -27.74 -3.54 27.70
N ALA A 63 -27.43 -4.66 28.35
CA ALA A 63 -28.28 -5.85 28.35
C ALA A 63 -28.12 -6.65 29.64
N LEU A 64 -29.11 -7.47 29.98
CA LEU A 64 -29.04 -8.42 31.11
C LEU A 64 -28.31 -9.73 30.74
N THR A 65 -28.14 -10.02 29.45
CA THR A 65 -27.46 -11.22 28.94
C THR A 65 -26.48 -10.85 27.83
N LEU A 66 -25.46 -11.69 27.63
CA LEU A 66 -24.36 -11.48 26.66
C LEU A 66 -24.67 -12.01 25.24
N SER A 67 -25.89 -12.46 24.98
CA SER A 67 -26.16 -13.27 23.78
C SER A 67 -26.41 -12.41 22.54
N GLY A 68 -25.49 -12.54 21.56
CA GLY A 68 -25.70 -12.14 20.16
C GLY A 68 -25.45 -10.67 19.83
N ALA A 69 -24.95 -9.86 20.78
CA ALA A 69 -24.62 -8.47 20.51
C ALA A 69 -23.17 -8.32 20.01
N TYR A 70 -22.94 -7.58 18.93
CA TYR A 70 -21.61 -7.24 18.44
C TYR A 70 -21.68 -6.06 17.45
N MET A 71 -20.53 -5.46 17.15
CA MET A 71 -20.33 -4.53 16.04
C MET A 71 -19.32 -5.12 15.07
N ILE A 72 -19.45 -4.82 13.78
CA ILE A 72 -18.39 -5.04 12.78
C ILE A 72 -18.12 -3.71 12.09
N ILE A 73 -16.86 -3.29 12.02
CA ILE A 73 -16.42 -2.28 11.06
C ILE A 73 -16.10 -3.04 9.78
N THR A 74 -16.95 -2.90 8.76
CA THR A 74 -16.86 -3.66 7.51
C THR A 74 -15.93 -2.97 6.50
N LYS A 75 -15.73 -1.66 6.65
CA LYS A 75 -14.80 -0.85 5.87
C LYS A 75 -14.30 0.31 6.73
N ALA A 76 -13.00 0.61 6.71
CA ALA A 76 -12.47 1.87 7.21
C ALA A 76 -11.34 2.33 6.29
N GLN A 77 -11.62 3.32 5.44
CA GLN A 77 -10.74 3.75 4.36
C GLN A 77 -10.44 5.25 4.46
N TYR A 78 -9.16 5.63 4.43
CA TYR A 78 -8.69 7.01 4.42
C TYR A 78 -8.00 7.33 3.09
N GLY A 79 -8.71 7.97 2.17
CA GLY A 79 -8.25 8.09 0.78
C GLY A 79 -8.20 6.72 0.11
N GLY A 80 -7.04 6.29 -0.38
CA GLY A 80 -6.83 4.92 -0.82
C GLY A 80 -6.43 3.95 0.29
N PHE A 81 -6.11 4.43 1.50
CA PHE A 81 -5.51 3.64 2.57
C PHE A 81 -6.54 2.86 3.39
N ASP A 82 -6.40 1.53 3.47
CA ASP A 82 -7.27 0.68 4.30
C ASP A 82 -6.74 0.59 5.74
N LEU A 83 -7.47 1.17 6.68
CA LEU A 83 -7.13 1.20 8.11
C LEU A 83 -7.35 -0.16 8.78
N LEU A 84 -8.22 -1.01 8.24
CA LEU A 84 -8.46 -2.35 8.78
C LEU A 84 -7.31 -3.30 8.45
N ALA A 85 -6.59 -3.06 7.35
CA ALA A 85 -5.46 -3.87 6.90
C ALA A 85 -4.17 -3.70 7.73
N GLN A 86 -4.09 -2.66 8.59
CA GLN A 86 -2.85 -2.28 9.26
C GLN A 86 -2.56 -3.01 10.57
N SER A 87 -3.16 -4.18 10.84
CA SER A 87 -3.01 -4.88 12.13
C SER A 87 -3.66 -4.18 13.33
N LEU A 88 -3.86 -4.94 14.42
CA LEU A 88 -4.39 -4.42 15.68
C LEU A 88 -3.45 -3.43 16.38
N GLU A 89 -2.16 -3.37 16.04
CA GLU A 89 -1.20 -2.43 16.66
C GLU A 89 -1.53 -0.97 16.31
N TYR A 90 -2.16 -0.74 15.15
CA TYR A 90 -2.68 0.58 14.76
C TYR A 90 -3.98 0.97 15.48
N TRP A 91 -4.58 0.03 16.22
CA TRP A 91 -5.84 0.20 16.92
C TRP A 91 -5.64 0.14 18.43
N GLU A 92 -5.69 1.28 19.11
CA GLU A 92 -5.62 1.30 20.57
C GLU A 92 -6.97 0.83 21.16
N ILE A 93 -6.94 -0.34 21.80
CA ILE A 93 -8.10 -0.94 22.46
C ILE A 93 -8.13 -0.49 23.92
N ASP A 94 -9.22 0.18 24.28
CA ASP A 94 -9.54 0.45 25.68
C ASP A 94 -10.70 -0.48 26.11
N THR A 95 -10.36 -1.54 26.86
CA THR A 95 -11.19 -2.32 27.80
C THR A 95 -11.92 -3.63 27.35
N THR A 96 -12.93 -4.02 28.16
CA THR A 96 -13.58 -5.32 28.49
C THR A 96 -14.37 -6.05 27.38
N GLY A 97 -13.98 -5.91 26.12
CA GLY A 97 -14.52 -6.66 24.97
C GLY A 97 -13.52 -7.68 24.44
N THR A 98 -13.91 -8.42 23.40
CA THR A 98 -12.95 -9.01 22.44
C THR A 98 -12.99 -8.23 21.15
N ILE A 99 -11.85 -8.18 20.48
CA ILE A 99 -11.72 -7.71 19.11
C ILE A 99 -11.15 -8.86 18.32
N ASP A 100 -11.85 -9.21 17.26
CA ASP A 100 -11.52 -10.33 16.41
C ASP A 100 -11.69 -9.85 14.96
N TYR A 101 -10.71 -10.11 14.10
CA TYR A 101 -10.96 -10.01 12.68
C TYR A 101 -11.73 -11.24 12.23
N VAL A 102 -12.78 -11.00 11.46
CA VAL A 102 -13.59 -12.03 10.80
C VAL A 102 -13.64 -11.70 9.33
N ASP A 103 -14.11 -12.63 8.50
CA ASP A 103 -14.21 -12.43 7.03
C ASP A 103 -14.99 -11.16 6.64
N GLU A 104 -15.85 -10.66 7.54
CA GLU A 104 -16.69 -9.47 7.36
C GLU A 104 -16.03 -8.15 7.83
N GLY A 105 -14.86 -8.19 8.49
CA GLY A 105 -14.14 -7.00 8.98
C GLY A 105 -13.71 -7.08 10.45
N LEU A 106 -13.51 -5.91 11.08
CA LEU A 106 -13.11 -5.81 12.50
C LEU A 106 -14.33 -6.00 13.40
N LYS A 107 -14.48 -7.19 13.99
CA LYS A 107 -15.59 -7.52 14.89
C LYS A 107 -15.23 -7.17 16.33
N ILE A 108 -16.16 -6.49 16.98
CA ILE A 108 -16.03 -6.10 18.38
C ILE A 108 -17.19 -6.69 19.18
N THR A 109 -16.84 -7.51 20.19
CA THR A 109 -17.81 -8.28 20.97
C THR A 109 -17.76 -7.91 22.46
N PRO A 110 -18.88 -7.54 23.10
CA PRO A 110 -18.93 -7.30 24.53
C PRO A 110 -18.74 -8.60 25.32
N THR A 111 -17.88 -8.60 26.35
CA THR A 111 -17.73 -9.76 27.27
C THR A 111 -18.45 -9.59 28.60
N SER A 112 -19.00 -8.40 28.88
CA SER A 112 -19.73 -8.10 30.12
C SER A 112 -21.04 -7.33 29.86
N PRO A 113 -22.12 -7.58 30.63
CA PRO A 113 -23.27 -6.69 30.71
C PRO A 113 -22.86 -5.26 31.11
N TYR A 114 -23.50 -4.25 30.54
CA TYR A 114 -23.27 -2.84 30.88
C TYR A 114 -21.83 -2.37 30.64
N SER A 115 -21.18 -2.87 29.60
CA SER A 115 -19.82 -2.50 29.22
C SER A 115 -19.77 -1.28 28.29
N THR A 116 -18.65 -0.58 28.35
CA THR A 116 -18.21 0.39 27.34
C THR A 116 -16.87 -0.10 26.83
N PHE A 117 -16.61 0.01 25.54
CA PHE A 117 -15.32 -0.28 24.94
C PHE A 117 -15.05 0.69 23.81
N SER A 118 -13.77 0.94 23.52
CA SER A 118 -13.40 1.76 22.38
C SER A 118 -12.19 1.25 21.62
N VAL A 119 -12.20 1.51 20.33
CA VAL A 119 -11.08 1.29 19.41
C VAL A 119 -10.73 2.62 18.80
N THR A 120 -9.47 3.02 18.87
CA THR A 120 -8.99 4.28 18.28
C THR A 120 -7.98 3.99 17.18
N GLY A 121 -8.22 4.50 15.98
CA GLY A 121 -7.26 4.51 14.88
C GLY A 121 -6.70 5.92 14.70
N VAL A 122 -5.45 6.02 14.29
CA VAL A 122 -4.78 7.29 13.94
C VAL A 122 -4.68 7.40 12.42
N LEU A 123 -5.12 8.53 11.88
CA LEU A 123 -4.96 8.85 10.46
C LEU A 123 -3.64 9.61 10.28
N PRO A 124 -2.77 9.17 9.37
CA PRO A 124 -1.51 9.86 9.12
C PRO A 124 -1.74 11.23 8.45
N GLU A 125 -0.78 12.14 8.64
CA GLU A 125 -0.76 13.50 8.07
C GLU A 125 -0.94 13.49 6.53
N GLN A 126 -0.38 12.46 5.87
CA GLN A 126 -0.51 12.21 4.44
C GLN A 126 -0.90 10.76 4.21
N GLU A 127 -1.58 10.49 3.09
CA GLU A 127 -1.85 9.11 2.67
C GLU A 127 -0.51 8.38 2.52
N PRO A 128 -0.28 7.29 3.27
CA PRO A 128 0.99 6.60 3.23
C PRO A 128 1.12 5.91 1.87
N LYS A 129 2.36 5.81 1.40
CA LYS A 129 2.63 5.06 0.18
C LYS A 129 2.21 3.61 0.42
N GLN A 130 1.41 3.07 -0.49
CA GLN A 130 0.89 1.71 -0.34
C GLN A 130 1.89 0.67 -0.88
N LEU A 131 2.00 -0.45 -0.17
CA LEU A 131 2.71 -1.64 -0.58
C LEU A 131 1.68 -2.74 -0.91
N PRO A 132 1.42 -3.03 -2.19
CA PRO A 132 0.49 -4.09 -2.56
C PRO A 132 1.06 -5.46 -2.19
N ILE A 133 0.23 -6.30 -1.58
CA ILE A 133 0.51 -7.68 -1.24
C ILE A 133 -0.53 -8.57 -1.91
N SER A 134 -0.09 -9.63 -2.59
CA SER A 134 -0.99 -10.65 -3.12
C SER A 134 -0.35 -12.02 -3.17
N PHE A 135 -1.14 -13.08 -3.09
CA PHE A 135 -0.66 -14.44 -3.27
C PHE A 135 -1.80 -15.40 -3.63
N ASP A 136 -1.43 -16.53 -4.22
CA ASP A 136 -2.34 -17.65 -4.48
C ASP A 136 -2.22 -18.69 -3.37
N TRP A 137 -3.34 -19.27 -2.95
CA TRP A 137 -3.37 -20.23 -1.85
C TRP A 137 -4.30 -21.41 -2.11
N GLU A 138 -4.01 -22.52 -1.45
CA GLU A 138 -4.80 -23.75 -1.43
C GLU A 138 -4.66 -24.42 -0.06
N VAL A 139 -5.73 -25.02 0.45
CA VAL A 139 -5.72 -25.87 1.63
C VAL A 139 -6.47 -27.17 1.33
N SER A 140 -5.94 -28.27 1.85
CA SER A 140 -6.53 -29.60 1.77
C SER A 140 -6.30 -30.28 3.13
N SER A 141 -7.30 -30.20 4.00
CA SER A 141 -7.19 -30.51 5.43
C SER A 141 -8.52 -30.95 6.04
N GLU A 142 -8.57 -31.24 7.34
CA GLU A 142 -9.83 -31.47 8.04
C GLU A 142 -10.64 -30.16 8.22
N GLU A 143 -11.90 -30.17 7.80
CA GLU A 143 -12.77 -28.99 7.86
C GLU A 143 -13.08 -28.59 9.30
N GLY A 144 -12.72 -27.36 9.68
CA GLY A 144 -12.99 -26.78 10.99
C GLY A 144 -11.99 -27.11 12.10
N TRP A 145 -10.92 -27.86 11.81
CA TRP A 145 -9.95 -28.32 12.83
C TRP A 145 -8.50 -27.99 12.47
N ASP A 146 -8.13 -28.28 11.23
CA ASP A 146 -6.81 -28.01 10.69
C ASP A 146 -6.85 -26.70 9.91
N PHE A 147 -5.84 -25.84 10.10
CA PHE A 147 -5.89 -24.50 9.54
C PHE A 147 -4.62 -24.15 8.76
N PHE A 148 -4.84 -23.66 7.54
CA PHE A 148 -3.89 -22.84 6.81
C PHE A 148 -4.18 -21.37 7.10
N GLU A 149 -3.16 -20.64 7.54
CA GLU A 149 -3.27 -19.23 7.93
C GLU A 149 -2.25 -18.37 7.18
N GLY A 150 -2.73 -17.24 6.65
CA GLY A 150 -1.91 -16.12 6.20
C GLY A 150 -1.89 -15.04 7.29
N VAL A 151 -0.71 -14.57 7.66
CA VAL A 151 -0.48 -13.63 8.76
C VAL A 151 0.40 -12.46 8.32
N ILE A 152 -0.01 -11.21 8.55
CA ILE A 152 0.81 -9.99 8.36
C ILE A 152 0.98 -9.35 9.74
N ASP A 153 2.22 -9.11 10.17
CA ASP A 153 2.54 -8.47 11.47
C ASP A 153 1.83 -9.11 12.66
N GLY A 154 1.75 -10.45 12.66
CA GLY A 154 1.09 -11.22 13.71
C GLY A 154 -0.43 -11.30 13.60
N MET A 155 -1.04 -10.63 12.63
CA MET A 155 -2.48 -10.62 12.38
C MET A 155 -2.89 -11.65 11.32
N VAL A 156 -3.80 -12.56 11.67
CA VAL A 156 -4.37 -13.53 10.73
C VAL A 156 -5.39 -12.82 9.82
N PHE A 157 -5.12 -12.79 8.52
CA PHE A 157 -5.99 -12.17 7.51
C PHE A 157 -6.61 -13.20 6.55
N LEU A 158 -6.08 -14.42 6.56
CA LEU A 158 -6.64 -15.58 5.87
C LEU A 158 -6.61 -16.74 6.85
N ARG A 159 -7.73 -17.43 7.03
CA ARG A 159 -7.80 -18.70 7.74
C ARG A 159 -8.72 -19.65 7.00
N ALA A 160 -8.17 -20.78 6.55
CA ALA A 160 -8.90 -21.74 5.75
C ALA A 160 -8.68 -23.18 6.26
N SER A 161 -9.71 -24.01 6.09
CA SER A 161 -9.72 -25.44 6.43
C SER A 161 -10.54 -26.22 5.41
N GLY A 162 -10.48 -27.55 5.42
CA GLY A 162 -11.17 -28.37 4.41
C GLY A 162 -10.46 -28.34 3.07
N ILE A 163 -11.21 -28.31 1.95
CA ILE A 163 -10.69 -28.23 0.58
C ILE A 163 -11.09 -26.88 -0.02
N GLN A 164 -10.17 -25.92 -0.03
CA GLN A 164 -10.42 -24.57 -0.53
C GLN A 164 -9.20 -24.02 -1.26
N SER A 165 -9.41 -23.09 -2.17
CA SER A 165 -8.34 -22.35 -2.84
C SER A 165 -8.82 -20.99 -3.32
N GLY A 166 -7.89 -20.07 -3.54
CA GLY A 166 -8.18 -18.72 -4.01
C GLY A 166 -6.94 -17.87 -4.18
N SER A 167 -7.18 -16.58 -4.39
CA SER A 167 -6.15 -15.55 -4.39
C SER A 167 -6.49 -14.51 -3.33
N PHE A 168 -5.48 -13.98 -2.68
CA PHE A 168 -5.59 -12.89 -1.72
C PHE A 168 -4.96 -11.62 -2.28
N TYR A 169 -5.53 -10.46 -1.98
CA TYR A 169 -5.01 -9.15 -2.35
C TYR A 169 -5.31 -8.14 -1.24
N ASP A 170 -4.30 -7.39 -0.82
CA ASP A 170 -4.40 -6.32 0.16
C ASP A 170 -3.26 -5.30 0.00
N THR A 171 -3.27 -4.24 0.80
CA THR A 171 -2.25 -3.19 0.82
C THR A 171 -1.86 -2.83 2.25
N VAL A 172 -0.55 -2.74 2.50
CA VAL A 172 0.01 -2.23 3.77
C VAL A 172 0.79 -0.94 3.53
N THR A 173 1.24 -0.27 4.58
CA THR A 173 2.19 0.84 4.47
C THR A 173 3.51 0.42 3.81
N HIS A 174 4.07 1.24 2.93
CA HIS A 174 5.37 0.96 2.28
C HIS A 174 6.54 1.45 3.13
N ASP A 175 6.32 2.41 4.01
CA ASP A 175 7.33 3.09 4.83
C ASP A 175 7.70 2.34 6.11
N GLU A 176 6.92 1.32 6.49
CA GLU A 176 7.18 0.50 7.67
C GLU A 176 7.58 -0.94 7.28
N PRO A 177 8.34 -1.65 8.14
CA PRO A 177 8.63 -3.06 7.94
C PRO A 177 7.40 -3.91 8.21
N HIS A 178 7.16 -4.89 7.33
CA HIS A 178 6.02 -5.81 7.45
C HIS A 178 6.47 -7.25 7.36
N THR A 179 6.08 -8.09 8.30
CA THR A 179 6.35 -9.53 8.31
C THR A 179 5.15 -10.29 7.77
N LEU A 180 5.32 -10.90 6.60
CA LEU A 180 4.38 -11.84 6.03
C LEU A 180 4.74 -13.28 6.45
N ARG A 181 3.79 -13.99 7.03
CA ARG A 181 3.91 -15.37 7.49
C ARG A 181 2.79 -16.24 6.94
N PHE A 182 3.14 -17.45 6.55
CA PHE A 182 2.21 -18.52 6.23
C PHE A 182 2.41 -19.67 7.20
N ALA A 183 1.32 -20.24 7.71
CA ALA A 183 1.37 -21.34 8.65
C ALA A 183 0.31 -22.40 8.31
N TYR A 184 0.66 -23.67 8.51
CA TYR A 184 -0.28 -24.77 8.59
C TYR A 184 -0.13 -25.44 9.96
N THR A 185 -1.23 -25.57 10.69
CA THR A 185 -1.27 -26.20 12.01
C THR A 185 -2.32 -27.29 12.02
N LYS A 186 -1.94 -28.46 12.51
CA LYS A 186 -2.83 -29.62 12.64
C LYS A 186 -3.24 -29.80 14.10
N ASP A 187 -4.48 -30.22 14.33
CA ASP A 187 -4.95 -30.55 15.66
C ASP A 187 -4.45 -31.93 16.14
N SER A 188 -4.96 -32.41 17.28
CA SER A 188 -4.43 -33.59 17.96
C SER A 188 -4.81 -34.94 17.35
N SER A 189 -5.67 -34.99 16.33
CA SER A 189 -6.13 -36.28 15.79
C SER A 189 -6.77 -36.21 14.42
N ALA A 190 -6.73 -37.35 13.71
CA ALA A 190 -7.41 -37.65 12.45
C ALA A 190 -6.73 -37.04 11.21
N ALA A 191 -6.39 -37.90 10.26
CA ALA A 191 -5.87 -37.48 8.96
C ALA A 191 -7.00 -37.40 7.95
N SER A 192 -7.16 -36.25 7.31
CA SER A 192 -8.19 -36.01 6.30
C SER A 192 -7.56 -35.28 5.11
N ASN A 193 -7.93 -35.71 3.91
CA ASN A 193 -7.42 -35.13 2.67
C ASN A 193 -5.89 -35.19 2.62
N GLU A 194 -5.23 -34.09 2.23
CA GLU A 194 -3.78 -34.06 2.08
C GLU A 194 -3.03 -33.46 3.27
N ASP A 195 -3.70 -33.08 4.36
CA ASP A 195 -3.10 -32.45 5.55
C ASP A 195 -2.02 -31.38 5.22
N CYS A 196 -2.36 -30.42 4.35
CA CYS A 196 -1.43 -29.37 3.95
C CYS A 196 -2.11 -28.07 3.51
N GLY A 197 -1.35 -26.98 3.65
CA GLY A 197 -1.58 -25.72 2.96
C GLY A 197 -0.51 -25.47 1.91
N ARG A 198 -0.85 -24.76 0.84
CA ARG A 198 0.09 -24.36 -0.21
C ARG A 198 -0.07 -22.88 -0.52
N VAL A 199 1.05 -22.21 -0.74
CA VAL A 199 1.09 -20.81 -1.14
C VAL A 199 2.01 -20.62 -2.35
N GLY A 200 1.63 -19.76 -3.28
CA GLY A 200 2.41 -19.44 -4.47
C GLY A 200 2.21 -18.00 -4.91
N ASN A 201 3.01 -17.58 -5.90
CA ASN A 201 2.86 -16.28 -6.54
C ASN A 201 2.79 -15.10 -5.54
N ILE A 202 3.66 -15.12 -4.53
CA ILE A 202 3.68 -14.14 -3.44
C ILE A 202 4.29 -12.85 -3.98
N ILE A 203 3.46 -11.88 -4.32
CA ILE A 203 3.84 -10.55 -4.82
C ILE A 203 3.80 -9.56 -3.66
N VAL A 204 4.92 -8.88 -3.39
CA VAL A 204 5.00 -7.79 -2.41
C VAL A 204 5.68 -6.61 -3.09
N GLY A 205 5.00 -5.46 -3.17
CA GLY A 205 5.55 -4.28 -3.84
C GLY A 205 5.83 -4.48 -5.34
N GLY A 206 5.15 -5.44 -5.97
CA GLY A 206 5.37 -5.83 -7.36
C GLY A 206 6.48 -6.87 -7.57
N GLU A 207 7.19 -7.29 -6.53
CA GLU A 207 8.21 -8.33 -6.62
C GLU A 207 7.64 -9.70 -6.22
N ASN A 208 7.89 -10.73 -7.04
CA ASN A 208 7.56 -12.11 -6.67
C ASN A 208 8.64 -12.67 -5.72
N TRP A 209 8.29 -12.81 -4.44
CA TRP A 209 9.18 -13.30 -3.38
C TRP A 209 9.52 -14.79 -3.46
N LEU A 210 8.95 -15.53 -4.40
CA LEU A 210 9.32 -16.91 -4.73
C LEU A 210 10.15 -17.02 -6.02
N ALA A 211 10.48 -15.91 -6.69
CA ALA A 211 11.25 -15.93 -7.95
C ALA A 211 12.62 -16.61 -7.80
N ASN A 212 13.23 -16.54 -6.61
CA ASN A 212 14.48 -17.20 -6.25
C ASN A 212 14.28 -18.35 -5.25
N GLY A 213 13.10 -18.97 -5.26
CA GLY A 213 12.72 -20.03 -4.33
C GLY A 213 12.53 -19.52 -2.90
N LEU A 214 13.11 -20.22 -1.92
CA LEU A 214 12.99 -19.90 -0.49
C LEU A 214 14.10 -18.97 0.04
N GLU A 215 14.89 -18.35 -0.84
CA GLU A 215 15.90 -17.38 -0.41
C GLU A 215 15.25 -16.18 0.30
N GLY A 216 15.80 -15.82 1.47
CA GLY A 216 15.28 -14.75 2.32
C GLY A 216 14.09 -15.13 3.20
N TRP A 217 13.58 -16.36 3.11
CA TRP A 217 12.54 -16.87 4.01
C TRP A 217 13.15 -17.51 5.25
N THR A 218 12.58 -17.21 6.40
CA THR A 218 12.79 -17.98 7.63
C THR A 218 11.77 -19.10 7.66
N LEU A 219 12.24 -20.34 7.81
CA LEU A 219 11.41 -21.53 7.85
C LEU A 219 11.37 -22.08 9.27
N GLY A 220 10.21 -22.54 9.72
CA GLY A 220 10.07 -23.13 11.04
C GLY A 220 8.83 -23.99 11.21
N GLY A 221 8.57 -24.35 12.46
CA GLY A 221 7.62 -25.38 12.84
C GLY A 221 8.32 -26.70 13.12
N ASP A 222 7.53 -27.74 13.40
CA ASP A 222 8.01 -29.10 13.60
C ASP A 222 8.43 -29.74 12.27
N VAL A 223 7.80 -29.30 11.18
CA VAL A 223 8.10 -29.73 9.81
C VAL A 223 8.35 -28.49 8.95
N LEU A 224 9.52 -28.43 8.30
CA LEU A 224 9.89 -27.30 7.46
C LEU A 224 9.10 -27.31 6.14
N PRO A 225 8.65 -26.14 5.63
CA PRO A 225 8.03 -26.02 4.33
C PRO A 225 8.93 -26.46 3.17
N VAL A 226 8.31 -26.93 2.08
CA VAL A 226 9.01 -27.45 0.89
C VAL A 226 8.56 -26.73 -0.37
N LEU A 227 9.51 -26.20 -1.14
CA LEU A 227 9.25 -25.65 -2.48
C LEU A 227 8.98 -26.78 -3.47
N LEU A 228 7.80 -26.76 -4.08
CA LEU A 228 7.35 -27.73 -5.07
C LEU A 228 7.85 -27.36 -6.48
N PRO A 229 7.93 -28.33 -7.42
CA PRO A 229 8.35 -28.07 -8.80
C PRO A 229 7.42 -27.13 -9.58
N ASP A 230 6.18 -26.94 -9.14
CA ASP A 230 5.21 -26.01 -9.75
C ASP A 230 5.38 -24.57 -9.25
N GLY A 231 6.34 -24.31 -8.37
CA GLY A 231 6.65 -22.99 -7.83
C GLY A 231 5.86 -22.62 -6.56
N ARG A 232 4.96 -23.48 -6.09
CA ARG A 232 4.28 -23.29 -4.80
C ARG A 232 5.11 -23.84 -3.65
N VAL A 233 4.91 -23.31 -2.45
CA VAL A 233 5.48 -23.84 -1.21
C VAL A 233 4.41 -24.64 -0.49
N GLU A 234 4.71 -25.89 -0.16
CA GLU A 234 3.86 -26.75 0.65
C GLU A 234 4.25 -26.64 2.13
N LEU A 235 3.25 -26.37 2.96
CA LEU A 235 3.30 -26.40 4.42
C LEU A 235 2.48 -27.61 4.88
N ARG A 236 3.15 -28.59 5.48
CA ARG A 236 2.56 -29.90 5.83
C ARG A 236 3.11 -30.33 7.17
N CYS A 237 2.27 -30.91 8.01
CA CYS A 237 2.68 -31.46 9.30
C CYS A 237 1.72 -32.58 9.76
N SER A 238 2.07 -33.32 10.81
CA SER A 238 1.22 -34.35 11.42
C SER A 238 0.50 -33.83 12.67
N ASP A 239 -0.23 -34.69 13.37
CA ASP A 239 -1.02 -34.33 14.56
C ASP A 239 -0.17 -33.59 15.61
N ASP A 240 -0.74 -32.55 16.22
CA ASP A 240 -0.09 -31.66 17.19
C ASP A 240 1.19 -30.96 16.68
N GLN A 241 1.32 -30.81 15.36
CA GLN A 241 2.48 -30.15 14.75
C GLN A 241 2.09 -28.92 13.94
N SER A 242 3.12 -28.16 13.59
CA SER A 242 3.03 -26.99 12.72
C SER A 242 4.10 -26.98 11.63
N SER A 243 3.82 -26.27 10.56
CA SER A 243 4.77 -25.90 9.50
C SER A 243 4.55 -24.44 9.15
N TRP A 244 5.60 -23.61 9.14
CA TRP A 244 5.47 -22.19 8.80
C TRP A 244 6.68 -21.62 8.09
N MET A 245 6.45 -20.56 7.32
CA MET A 245 7.48 -19.71 6.72
C MET A 245 7.12 -18.25 6.92
N GLU A 246 8.13 -17.41 7.13
CA GLU A 246 7.93 -15.97 7.23
C GLU A 246 9.07 -15.20 6.56
N ARG A 247 8.74 -14.02 6.07
CA ARG A 247 9.69 -13.08 5.48
C ARG A 247 9.25 -11.66 5.76
N THR A 248 10.22 -10.81 6.07
CA THR A 248 10.00 -9.40 6.38
C THR A 248 10.35 -8.55 5.17
N TYR A 249 9.37 -7.76 4.72
CA TYR A 249 9.62 -6.58 3.90
C TYR A 249 10.30 -5.56 4.79
N ALA A 250 11.48 -5.09 4.38
CA ALA A 250 12.12 -3.95 5.00
C ALA A 250 11.98 -2.77 4.03
N PRO A 251 11.35 -1.67 4.44
CA PRO A 251 11.30 -0.46 3.62
C PRO A 251 12.74 -0.04 3.28
N PRO A 252 13.00 0.41 2.05
CA PRO A 252 14.26 1.08 1.79
C PRO A 252 14.38 2.25 2.78
N PRO A 253 15.56 2.47 3.37
CA PRO A 253 15.73 3.54 4.35
C PRO A 253 15.31 4.87 3.75
N ASP A 254 14.77 5.76 4.58
CA ASP A 254 14.33 7.09 4.18
C ASP A 254 15.37 7.76 3.28
N GLN A 255 14.96 8.05 2.05
CA GLN A 255 15.85 8.63 1.07
C GLN A 255 16.11 10.09 1.46
N ILE A 256 17.37 10.44 1.72
CA ILE A 256 17.75 11.82 2.00
C ILE A 256 18.28 12.42 0.70
N ILE A 257 17.35 12.88 -0.13
CA ILE A 257 17.69 13.53 -1.40
C ILE A 257 18.26 14.92 -1.12
N THR A 258 19.53 15.13 -1.46
CA THR A 258 20.21 16.41 -1.24
C THR A 258 20.51 17.21 -2.49
N ASN A 259 20.50 16.54 -3.63
CA ASN A 259 20.65 17.16 -4.94
C ASN A 259 19.78 16.40 -5.92
N ILE A 260 19.43 17.05 -7.01
CA ILE A 260 18.79 16.40 -8.15
C ILE A 260 19.56 16.75 -9.42
N ARG A 261 19.47 15.88 -10.42
CA ARG A 261 19.99 16.12 -11.76
C ARG A 261 18.98 15.65 -12.79
N ILE A 262 19.05 16.28 -13.96
CA ILE A 262 18.23 15.92 -15.11
C ILE A 262 19.16 15.37 -16.18
N ARG A 263 18.93 14.14 -16.62
CA ARG A 263 19.63 13.57 -17.78
C ARG A 263 18.69 13.56 -18.97
N HIS A 264 19.12 14.14 -20.09
CA HIS A 264 18.43 14.00 -21.36
C HIS A 264 18.93 12.77 -22.09
N LEU A 265 18.00 12.01 -22.66
CA LEU A 265 18.25 10.80 -23.41
C LEU A 265 17.66 10.91 -24.81
N HIS A 266 18.35 10.29 -25.77
CA HIS A 266 17.85 10.03 -27.10
C HIS A 266 18.22 8.60 -27.47
N ASP A 267 17.22 7.82 -27.92
CA ASP A 267 17.35 6.38 -28.16
C ASP A 267 17.98 5.62 -26.98
N GLY A 268 17.59 5.98 -25.76
CA GLY A 268 18.07 5.37 -24.51
C GLY A 268 19.49 5.76 -24.09
N GLN A 269 20.18 6.62 -24.84
CA GLN A 269 21.53 7.08 -24.51
C GLN A 269 21.54 8.52 -23.99
N THR A 270 22.33 8.79 -22.95
CA THR A 270 22.48 10.15 -22.42
C THR A 270 23.15 11.08 -23.44
N ILE A 271 22.56 12.24 -23.64
CA ILE A 271 23.03 13.26 -24.59
C ILE A 271 23.22 14.61 -23.90
N SER A 272 24.22 15.37 -24.35
CA SER A 272 24.46 16.77 -23.96
C SER A 272 24.20 17.75 -25.10
N GLN A 273 24.06 17.24 -26.32
CA GLN A 273 23.60 17.97 -27.48
C GLN A 273 23.02 16.99 -28.51
N PHE A 274 22.11 17.44 -29.37
CA PHE A 274 21.77 16.72 -30.59
C PHE A 274 21.31 17.68 -31.70
N ALA A 275 21.23 17.17 -32.94
CA ALA A 275 20.88 17.95 -34.11
C ALA A 275 19.50 17.54 -34.64
N VAL A 276 18.74 18.51 -35.11
CA VAL A 276 17.40 18.33 -35.69
C VAL A 276 17.28 19.12 -36.98
N GLU A 277 16.35 18.73 -37.84
CA GLU A 277 15.95 19.57 -38.96
C GLU A 277 15.24 20.83 -38.42
N ALA A 278 15.57 21.99 -38.97
CA ALA A 278 14.91 23.24 -38.60
C ALA A 278 13.42 23.16 -38.95
N LEU A 279 12.56 23.72 -38.09
CA LEU A 279 11.09 23.67 -38.23
C LEU A 279 10.47 22.28 -37.99
N ASP A 280 11.25 21.29 -37.57
CA ASP A 280 10.77 19.94 -37.28
C ASP A 280 10.41 19.74 -35.79
N THR A 281 9.72 18.64 -35.52
CA THR A 281 9.31 18.21 -34.19
C THR A 281 10.16 17.03 -33.74
N PHE A 282 10.56 17.02 -32.47
CA PHE A 282 11.41 15.96 -31.93
C PHE A 282 10.97 15.54 -30.53
N PHE A 283 11.41 14.34 -30.16
CA PHE A 283 11.28 13.83 -28.80
C PHE A 283 12.65 13.73 -28.13
N VAL A 284 12.68 14.07 -26.85
CA VAL A 284 13.80 13.82 -25.95
C VAL A 284 13.22 13.24 -24.68
N ASP A 285 13.81 12.15 -24.19
CA ASP A 285 13.44 11.60 -22.90
C ASP A 285 14.27 12.28 -21.80
N ALA A 286 13.68 12.53 -20.63
CA ALA A 286 14.34 13.14 -19.48
C ALA A 286 14.17 12.23 -18.27
N VAL A 287 15.27 11.91 -17.61
CA VAL A 287 15.30 11.11 -16.38
C VAL A 287 15.71 12.01 -15.22
N MET A 288 14.94 11.98 -14.14
CA MET A 288 15.21 12.71 -12.91
C MET A 288 15.87 11.77 -11.91
N GLU A 289 17.03 12.17 -11.40
CA GLU A 289 17.74 11.41 -10.38
C GLU A 289 18.05 12.31 -9.19
N GLY A 290 17.83 11.79 -7.99
CA GLY A 290 18.22 12.41 -6.73
C GLY A 290 19.50 11.77 -6.19
N PHE A 291 20.39 12.58 -5.62
CA PHE A 291 21.52 12.07 -4.86
C PHE A 291 21.06 11.78 -3.43
N ASP A 292 20.92 10.50 -3.14
CA ASP A 292 20.55 10.01 -1.82
C ASP A 292 21.81 9.93 -0.93
N LEU A 293 21.81 10.67 0.19
CA LEU A 293 22.90 10.62 1.16
C LEU A 293 23.02 9.27 1.88
N VAL A 294 21.94 8.50 1.98
CA VAL A 294 21.96 7.23 2.71
C VAL A 294 22.71 6.17 1.91
N THR A 295 22.37 6.01 0.63
CA THR A 295 23.06 5.07 -0.27
C THR A 295 24.33 5.64 -0.92
N GLY A 296 24.52 6.97 -0.86
CA GLY A 296 25.64 7.66 -1.51
C GLY A 296 25.60 7.58 -3.04
N SER A 297 24.40 7.38 -3.61
CA SER A 297 24.20 7.10 -5.03
C SER A 297 23.13 7.99 -5.66
N TRP A 298 23.18 8.12 -6.99
CA TRP A 298 22.10 8.73 -7.76
C TRP A 298 21.02 7.68 -8.01
N ILE A 299 19.80 7.94 -7.54
CA ILE A 299 18.64 7.06 -7.69
C ILE A 299 17.51 7.78 -8.44
N PRO A 300 16.64 7.06 -9.18
CA PRO A 300 15.44 7.67 -9.77
C PRO A 300 14.57 8.34 -8.70
N VAL A 301 14.04 9.52 -9.01
CA VAL A 301 13.13 10.24 -8.11
C VAL A 301 11.91 10.73 -8.89
N GLU A 302 10.76 10.78 -8.21
CA GLU A 302 9.54 11.32 -8.77
C GLU A 302 9.44 12.83 -8.50
N PRO A 303 9.49 13.67 -9.53
CA PRO A 303 9.34 15.12 -9.38
C PRO A 303 7.87 15.53 -9.20
N THR A 304 7.64 16.54 -8.36
CA THR A 304 6.33 17.20 -8.23
C THR A 304 6.02 18.11 -9.41
N ILE A 305 7.05 18.64 -10.07
CA ILE A 305 6.93 19.51 -11.24
C ILE A 305 7.96 19.09 -12.27
N VAL A 306 7.53 18.95 -13.53
CA VAL A 306 8.42 18.87 -14.70
C VAL A 306 7.90 19.83 -15.76
N GLU A 307 8.74 20.78 -16.13
CA GLU A 307 8.48 21.71 -17.23
C GLU A 307 9.62 21.63 -18.24
N ALA A 308 9.30 21.80 -19.52
CA ALA A 308 10.31 21.99 -20.54
C ALA A 308 9.89 23.10 -21.51
N ARG A 309 10.88 23.84 -22.00
CA ARG A 309 10.69 24.93 -22.97
C ARG A 309 11.92 25.06 -23.87
N LEU A 310 11.70 25.48 -25.11
CA LEU A 310 12.77 25.84 -26.02
C LEU A 310 13.18 27.29 -25.80
N GLU A 311 14.47 27.53 -25.63
CA GLU A 311 15.07 28.85 -25.46
C GLU A 311 16.12 29.10 -26.55
N ARG A 312 16.37 30.38 -26.86
CA ARG A 312 17.55 30.84 -27.60
C ARG A 312 18.42 31.67 -26.69
N TYR A 313 19.73 31.44 -26.77
CA TYR A 313 20.71 32.29 -26.10
C TYR A 313 21.08 33.45 -27.02
N ASP A 314 20.88 34.68 -26.56
CA ASP A 314 21.16 35.89 -27.33
C ASP A 314 22.55 36.49 -27.03
N GLU A 315 22.94 37.49 -27.83
CA GLU A 315 24.23 38.18 -27.70
C GLU A 315 24.33 39.04 -26.43
N SER A 316 23.21 39.30 -25.75
CA SER A 316 23.17 40.01 -24.46
C SER A 316 23.48 39.10 -23.27
N GLY A 317 23.56 37.78 -23.51
CA GLY A 317 23.82 36.78 -22.50
C GLY A 317 22.55 36.27 -21.80
N LEU A 318 21.38 36.50 -22.39
CA LEU A 318 20.09 36.09 -21.83
C LEU A 318 19.48 34.95 -22.65
N PHE A 319 18.68 34.13 -21.97
CA PHE A 319 17.86 33.11 -22.61
C PHE A 319 16.46 33.65 -22.86
N GLU A 320 16.08 33.71 -24.14
CA GLU A 320 14.75 34.09 -24.59
C GLU A 320 13.93 32.82 -24.85
N GLN A 321 12.76 32.70 -24.22
CA GLN A 321 11.82 31.60 -24.48
C GLN A 321 11.21 31.73 -25.88
N ILE A 322 11.19 30.62 -26.61
CA ILE A 322 10.58 30.49 -27.94
C ILE A 322 9.22 29.81 -27.85
N SER A 323 9.17 28.67 -27.16
CA SER A 323 7.96 27.86 -27.05
C SER A 323 8.03 26.92 -25.85
N ASP A 324 6.86 26.53 -25.34
CA ASP A 324 6.74 25.48 -24.34
C ASP A 324 6.81 24.09 -24.98
N SER A 325 7.34 23.11 -24.24
CA SER A 325 7.29 21.70 -24.60
C SER A 325 6.06 21.05 -23.98
N GLN A 326 5.54 20.01 -24.62
CA GLN A 326 4.61 19.09 -23.95
C GLN A 326 5.41 18.02 -23.21
N VAL A 327 4.99 17.72 -21.98
CA VAL A 327 5.62 16.73 -21.10
C VAL A 327 4.68 15.54 -20.93
N PHE A 328 5.18 14.34 -21.20
CA PHE A 328 4.45 13.09 -21.01
C PHE A 328 5.16 12.24 -19.96
N VAL A 329 4.42 11.73 -18.98
CA VAL A 329 4.94 10.79 -17.99
C VAL A 329 4.97 9.38 -18.60
N HIS A 330 6.09 8.67 -18.50
CA HIS A 330 6.21 7.28 -18.92
C HIS A 330 6.15 6.35 -17.70
N PRO A 331 5.50 5.17 -17.80
CA PRO A 331 5.43 4.20 -16.71
C PRO A 331 6.79 3.75 -16.16
N ASP A 332 7.81 3.74 -17.02
CA ASP A 332 9.18 3.32 -16.65
C ASP A 332 9.99 4.44 -15.94
N GLY A 333 9.34 5.48 -15.42
CA GLY A 333 9.99 6.50 -14.58
C GLY A 333 10.79 7.57 -15.34
N PHE A 334 10.50 7.81 -16.62
CA PHE A 334 11.08 8.91 -17.40
C PHE A 334 10.00 9.80 -18.01
N PHE A 335 10.41 11.02 -18.40
CA PHE A 335 9.52 12.04 -18.97
C PHE A 335 9.85 12.23 -20.44
N ARG A 336 8.88 12.00 -21.31
CA ARG A 336 9.03 12.28 -22.74
C ARG A 336 8.66 13.72 -23.04
N LEU A 337 9.62 14.47 -23.56
CA LEU A 337 9.49 15.88 -23.93
C LEU A 337 9.24 15.97 -25.44
N LEU A 338 8.04 16.41 -25.83
CA LEU A 338 7.72 16.74 -27.22
C LEU A 338 7.99 18.21 -27.45
N GLN A 339 8.92 18.49 -28.37
CA GLN A 339 9.29 19.86 -28.71
C GLN A 339 9.17 20.11 -30.20
N LYS A 340 8.43 21.16 -30.55
CA LYS A 340 8.39 21.71 -31.91
C LYS A 340 9.47 22.77 -32.06
N CYS A 341 10.41 22.57 -32.97
CA CYS A 341 11.48 23.52 -33.25
C CYS A 341 11.01 24.56 -34.27
N ASP A 342 10.05 25.42 -33.90
CA ASP A 342 9.48 26.49 -34.76
C ASP A 342 10.46 27.65 -35.07
N ALA A 343 11.76 27.37 -35.07
CA ALA A 343 12.81 28.35 -35.19
C ALA A 343 13.73 28.07 -36.40
N PRO A 344 14.28 29.12 -37.05
CA PRO A 344 15.23 28.96 -38.15
C PRO A 344 16.49 28.17 -37.75
N PRO A 345 17.34 27.77 -38.70
CA PRO A 345 18.61 27.12 -38.42
C PRO A 345 19.43 27.91 -37.39
N GLY A 346 19.97 27.22 -36.38
CA GLY A 346 20.60 27.88 -35.24
C GLY A 346 20.93 26.94 -34.09
N THR A 347 21.43 27.53 -33.00
CA THR A 347 21.62 26.85 -31.72
C THR A 347 20.54 27.28 -30.76
N TYR A 348 19.85 26.29 -30.19
CA TYR A 348 18.79 26.45 -29.21
C TYR A 348 19.08 25.59 -27.99
N TYR A 349 18.29 25.77 -26.96
CA TYR A 349 18.44 25.07 -25.69
C TYR A 349 17.08 24.59 -25.23
N LEU A 350 16.93 23.28 -25.08
CA LEU A 350 15.77 22.73 -24.39
C LEU A 350 16.04 22.83 -22.89
N LYS A 351 15.42 23.81 -22.25
CA LYS A 351 15.49 23.99 -20.80
C LYS A 351 14.46 23.08 -20.16
N THR A 352 14.92 22.14 -19.35
CA THR A 352 14.07 21.31 -18.49
C THR A 352 14.23 21.78 -17.06
N THR A 353 13.11 21.98 -16.37
CA THR A 353 13.05 22.33 -14.95
C THR A 353 12.33 21.21 -14.23
N ALA A 354 12.92 20.70 -13.16
CA ALA A 354 12.31 19.67 -12.32
C ALA A 354 12.40 20.08 -10.85
N THR A 355 11.34 19.81 -10.10
CA THR A 355 11.28 20.05 -8.65
C THR A 355 11.00 18.72 -7.94
N VAL A 356 11.80 18.43 -6.92
CA VAL A 356 11.62 17.27 -6.02
C VAL A 356 11.70 17.80 -4.60
N GLY A 357 10.59 17.71 -3.85
CA GLY A 357 10.47 18.39 -2.56
C GLY A 357 10.72 19.90 -2.71
N GLU A 358 11.71 20.42 -1.97
CA GLU A 358 12.12 21.83 -2.03
C GLU A 358 13.26 22.11 -3.04
N ILE A 359 13.79 21.09 -3.71
CA ILE A 359 14.95 21.23 -4.59
C ILE A 359 14.46 21.39 -6.03
N THR A 360 14.79 22.53 -6.66
CA THR A 360 14.56 22.78 -8.08
C THR A 360 15.87 22.76 -8.86
N GLN A 361 15.90 22.00 -9.95
CA GLN A 361 17.03 21.91 -10.86
C GLN A 361 16.63 22.29 -12.27
N ILE A 362 17.55 22.96 -12.94
CA ILE A 362 17.41 23.38 -14.33
C ILE A 362 18.58 22.82 -15.12
N GLU A 363 18.28 22.07 -16.17
CA GLU A 363 19.27 21.60 -17.13
C GLU A 363 18.91 22.06 -18.55
N ARG A 364 19.93 22.30 -19.37
CA ARG A 364 19.76 22.75 -20.76
C ARG A 364 20.44 21.81 -21.73
N LEU A 365 19.65 21.12 -22.53
CA LEU A 365 20.15 20.33 -23.65
C LEU A 365 20.37 21.23 -24.87
N LYS A 366 21.57 21.19 -25.45
CA LYS A 366 21.88 21.98 -26.64
C LYS A 366 21.27 21.35 -27.91
N ILE A 367 20.46 22.11 -28.61
CA ILE A 367 19.79 21.71 -29.86
C ILE A 367 20.44 22.45 -31.04
N LYS A 368 20.86 21.71 -32.07
CA LYS A 368 21.36 22.30 -33.32
C LYS A 368 20.35 22.10 -34.44
N ALA A 369 19.56 23.13 -34.73
CA ALA A 369 18.64 23.12 -35.85
C ALA A 369 19.40 23.41 -37.16
N LYS A 370 19.27 22.54 -38.16
CA LYS A 370 19.95 22.65 -39.46
C LYS A 370 18.97 22.57 -40.61
N VAL A 371 19.30 23.20 -41.74
CA VAL A 371 18.62 22.91 -43.00
C VAL A 371 19.15 21.58 -43.52
N ASN A 372 18.28 20.61 -43.79
CA ASN A 372 18.64 19.51 -44.68
C ASN A 372 18.67 20.07 -46.10
N ILE A 373 19.87 20.16 -46.70
CA ILE A 373 20.06 20.47 -48.12
C ILE A 373 20.18 19.16 -48.88
#